data_AF-A0A3D0XLQ1-F1
#
_entry.id   AF-A0A3D0XLQ1-F1
#
_cell.length_a   1.000
_cell.length_b   1.000
_cell.length_c   1.000
_cell.angle_alpha   90.00
_cell.angle_beta   90.00
_cell.angle_gamma   90.00
#
_symmetry.space_group_name_H-M   'P 1'
#
loop_
_entity.id
_entity.type
_entity.pdbx_description
1 polymer ?
#
loop_
_entity_poly.entity_id
_entity_poly.type
_entity_poly.pdbx_seq_one_letter_code
_entity_poly.pdbx_strand_id
1 'polypeptide(L)'
;MMGNTKKPAIRFKGFTGDWEERELSSVFCRIGDGLHGTPKCSDSGDAYFINGNNLRDGHIVITDDTKRVDSVDLSDDDRGLDTNTFLYSINGTIGNMAWYTGEKIMLGKSAAYLTPKNFHRLFSYYLIQSESVFNHFLNNLTGTTIRNLGLKTIRDTPVVVPGASEQEGIGHFFKLLDDTITLQQQKLKKLQNVKKSMLEKMFI
;
A
#
# COMPACT_ATOMS: atom_id res chain seq x y z
N MET A 1 -27.93 13.90 -0.83
CA MET A 1 -26.85 14.63 -1.54
C MET A 1 -25.91 15.19 -0.50
N MET A 2 -24.81 14.51 -0.20
CA MET A 2 -23.75 15.10 0.64
C MET A 2 -23.02 16.11 -0.25
N GLY A 3 -23.07 17.39 0.12
CA GLY A 3 -22.37 18.43 -0.63
C GLY A 3 -20.88 18.12 -0.71
N ASN A 4 -20.28 18.36 -1.88
CA ASN A 4 -18.83 18.34 -2.10
C ASN A 4 -18.17 19.36 -1.16
N THR A 5 -17.93 18.95 0.07
CA THR A 5 -17.24 19.78 1.04
C THR A 5 -15.76 19.60 0.78
N LYS A 6 -15.14 20.59 0.14
CA LYS A 6 -13.68 20.70 -0.02
C LYS A 6 -12.94 20.94 1.31
N LYS A 7 -13.59 20.62 2.43
CA LYS A 7 -13.08 20.80 3.79
C LYS A 7 -13.38 19.56 4.60
N PRO A 8 -12.37 18.96 5.26
CA PRO A 8 -12.60 17.82 6.13
C PRO A 8 -13.34 18.26 7.40
N ALA A 9 -14.14 17.36 7.98
CA ALA A 9 -14.83 17.59 9.25
C ALA A 9 -13.87 17.71 10.44
N ILE A 10 -12.73 17.02 10.38
CA ILE A 10 -11.65 17.08 11.36
C ILE A 10 -10.40 17.62 10.65
N ARG A 11 -9.77 18.65 11.22
CA ARG A 11 -8.63 19.33 10.61
C ARG A 11 -7.65 19.82 11.67
N PHE A 12 -6.36 19.85 11.33
CA PHE A 12 -5.36 20.48 12.19
C PHE A 12 -5.62 21.99 12.32
N LYS A 13 -5.35 22.52 13.51
CA LYS A 13 -5.47 23.96 13.77
C LYS A 13 -4.49 24.73 12.87
N GLY A 14 -4.96 25.84 12.29
CA GLY A 14 -4.16 26.72 11.44
C GLY A 14 -4.39 26.55 9.94
N PHE A 15 -5.11 25.51 9.52
CA PHE A 15 -5.50 25.32 8.12
C PHE A 15 -6.96 25.70 7.88
N THR A 16 -7.21 26.63 6.96
CA THR A 16 -8.54 27.20 6.71
C THR A 16 -8.96 27.19 5.23
N GLY A 17 -7.99 27.08 4.32
CA GLY A 17 -8.22 27.04 2.86
C GLY A 17 -8.87 25.75 2.38
N ASP A 18 -9.50 25.78 1.21
CA ASP A 18 -10.13 24.61 0.62
C ASP A 18 -9.08 23.59 0.15
N TRP A 19 -9.44 22.30 0.18
CA TRP A 19 -8.71 21.25 -0.51
C TRP A 19 -9.03 21.29 -2.00
N GLU A 20 -8.07 20.88 -2.82
CA GLU A 20 -8.20 20.88 -4.27
C GLU A 20 -8.72 19.53 -4.76
N GLU A 21 -9.69 19.55 -5.68
CA GLU A 21 -10.13 18.36 -6.40
C GLU A 21 -9.09 17.98 -7.46
N ARG A 22 -8.73 16.70 -7.47
CA ARG A 22 -7.72 16.13 -8.36
C ARG A 22 -8.08 14.69 -8.71
N GLU A 23 -7.34 14.10 -9.64
CA GLU A 23 -7.32 12.67 -9.89
C GLU A 23 -6.01 12.08 -9.37
N LEU A 24 -6.00 10.79 -9.02
CA LEU A 24 -4.79 10.08 -8.59
C LEU A 24 -3.69 10.09 -9.66
N SER A 25 -4.04 10.17 -10.95
CA SER A 25 -3.12 10.39 -12.06
C SER A 25 -2.24 11.64 -11.90
N SER A 26 -2.73 12.66 -11.18
CA SER A 26 -1.97 13.87 -10.86
C SER A 26 -1.16 13.77 -9.56
N VAL A 27 -1.55 12.84 -8.67
CA VAL A 27 -0.88 12.59 -7.39
C VAL A 27 0.35 11.71 -7.57
N PHE A 28 0.28 10.75 -8.49
CA PHE A 28 1.34 9.76 -8.74
C PHE A 28 1.95 9.95 -10.12
N CYS A 29 3.28 10.07 -10.21
CA CYS A 29 3.98 10.15 -11.50
C CYS A 29 4.06 8.79 -12.19
N ARG A 30 4.03 7.70 -11.42
CA ARG A 30 4.09 6.33 -11.92
C ARG A 30 2.98 5.52 -11.27
N ILE A 31 2.14 4.94 -12.12
CA ILE A 31 1.13 3.94 -11.77
C ILE A 31 1.24 2.84 -12.82
N GLY A 32 1.57 1.64 -12.39
CA GLY A 32 1.65 0.46 -13.25
C GLY A 32 1.55 -0.82 -12.45
N ASP A 33 1.68 -1.96 -13.11
CA ASP A 33 1.71 -3.28 -12.50
C ASP A 33 2.83 -4.14 -13.09
N GLY A 34 2.99 -5.33 -12.52
CA GLY A 34 4.02 -6.26 -12.94
C GLY A 34 3.68 -7.11 -14.16
N LEU A 35 4.44 -8.20 -14.33
CA LEU A 35 4.33 -9.13 -15.44
C LEU A 35 2.91 -9.71 -15.62
N HIS A 36 2.35 -9.55 -16.83
CA HIS A 36 1.09 -10.19 -17.27
C HIS A 36 1.36 -11.56 -17.90
N GLY A 37 1.90 -12.48 -17.11
CA GLY A 37 2.26 -13.82 -17.58
C GLY A 37 2.93 -14.66 -16.51
N THR A 38 3.44 -15.82 -16.93
CA THR A 38 4.19 -16.71 -16.04
C THR A 38 5.65 -16.25 -15.99
N PRO A 39 6.22 -15.98 -14.80
CA PRO A 39 7.64 -15.64 -14.68
C PRO A 39 8.52 -16.85 -15.00
N LYS A 40 9.71 -16.60 -15.55
CA LYS A 40 10.77 -17.61 -15.65
C LYS A 40 11.39 -17.80 -14.26
N CYS A 41 10.94 -18.83 -13.56
CA CYS A 41 11.42 -19.12 -12.22
C CYS A 41 12.79 -19.79 -12.27
N SER A 42 13.65 -19.44 -11.33
CA SER A 42 15.02 -19.94 -11.21
C SER A 42 15.32 -20.17 -9.72
N ASP A 43 15.64 -21.41 -9.33
CA ASP A 43 15.95 -21.73 -7.93
C ASP A 43 17.18 -20.96 -7.42
N SER A 44 18.09 -20.61 -8.34
CA SER A 44 19.27 -19.78 -8.09
C SER A 44 19.04 -18.28 -8.30
N GLY A 45 17.86 -17.85 -8.74
CA GLY A 45 17.59 -16.49 -9.20
C GLY A 45 17.72 -15.43 -8.10
N ASP A 46 18.31 -14.28 -8.40
CA ASP A 46 18.69 -13.29 -7.39
C ASP A 46 17.62 -12.21 -7.11
N ALA A 47 16.41 -12.35 -7.69
CA ALA A 47 15.26 -11.50 -7.42
C ALA A 47 14.02 -12.33 -7.02
N TYR A 48 13.07 -11.70 -6.33
CA TYR A 48 11.83 -12.35 -5.88
C TYR A 48 10.64 -11.92 -6.73
N PHE A 49 9.76 -12.87 -7.06
CA PHE A 49 8.51 -12.60 -7.77
C PHE A 49 7.39 -12.25 -6.78
N ILE A 50 7.05 -10.96 -6.72
CA ILE A 50 6.16 -10.39 -5.71
C ILE A 50 4.76 -10.17 -6.27
N ASN A 51 3.76 -10.70 -5.56
CA ASN A 51 2.34 -10.56 -5.86
C ASN A 51 1.61 -9.88 -4.70
N GLY A 52 0.32 -9.57 -4.89
CA GLY A 52 -0.51 -8.92 -3.87
C GLY A 52 -0.58 -9.67 -2.53
N ASN A 53 -0.39 -11.00 -2.54
CA ASN A 53 -0.33 -11.83 -1.34
C ASN A 53 0.98 -11.71 -0.54
N ASN A 54 2.05 -11.19 -1.15
CA ASN A 54 3.29 -10.87 -0.46
C ASN A 54 3.19 -9.52 0.29
N LEU A 55 2.19 -8.70 -0.01
CA LEU A 55 2.02 -7.39 0.63
C LEU A 55 1.26 -7.59 1.94
N ARG A 56 1.88 -7.26 3.06
CA ARG A 56 1.28 -7.48 4.38
C ARG A 56 1.75 -6.45 5.38
N ASP A 57 0.79 -5.83 6.06
CA ASP A 57 1.04 -4.93 7.20
C ASP A 57 2.08 -3.82 6.88
N GLY A 58 2.06 -3.29 5.65
CA GLY A 58 2.98 -2.24 5.20
C GLY A 58 4.35 -2.74 4.71
N HIS A 59 4.57 -4.06 4.66
CA HIS A 59 5.84 -4.68 4.30
C HIS A 59 5.71 -5.72 3.18
N ILE A 60 6.77 -5.86 2.38
CA ILE A 60 6.92 -6.96 1.43
C ILE A 60 7.40 -8.17 2.23
N VAL A 61 6.56 -9.20 2.31
CA VAL A 61 6.88 -10.45 3.01
C VAL A 61 7.36 -11.47 1.99
N ILE A 62 8.65 -11.80 2.09
CA ILE A 62 9.32 -12.86 1.36
C ILE A 62 9.44 -14.07 2.29
N THR A 63 9.00 -15.22 1.79
CA THR A 63 9.07 -16.52 2.47
C THR A 63 9.83 -17.52 1.62
N ASP A 64 10.10 -18.70 2.16
CA ASP A 64 10.75 -19.80 1.43
C ASP A 64 9.97 -20.24 0.18
N ASP A 65 8.63 -20.07 0.20
CA ASP A 65 7.75 -20.36 -0.94
C ASP A 65 7.72 -19.24 -1.99
N THR A 66 8.38 -18.10 -1.73
CA THR A 66 8.39 -16.98 -2.67
C THR A 66 9.29 -17.30 -3.85
N LYS A 67 8.68 -17.42 -5.03
CA LYS A 67 9.37 -17.75 -6.28
C LYS A 67 10.49 -16.75 -6.56
N ARG A 68 11.61 -17.29 -7.07
CA ARG A 68 12.79 -16.52 -7.47
C ARG A 68 12.89 -16.45 -8.99
N VAL A 69 13.43 -15.34 -9.50
CA VAL A 69 13.67 -15.06 -10.92
C VAL A 69 15.07 -14.49 -11.09
N ASP A 70 15.63 -14.60 -12.29
CA ASP A 70 16.94 -14.01 -12.59
C ASP A 70 16.81 -12.52 -12.86
N SER A 71 17.73 -11.72 -12.30
CA SER A 71 17.57 -10.27 -12.36
C SER A 71 17.71 -9.63 -13.75
N VAL A 72 18.23 -10.40 -14.69
CA VAL A 72 18.26 -10.04 -16.12
C VAL A 72 16.84 -9.91 -16.69
N ASP A 73 15.88 -10.68 -16.17
CA ASP A 73 14.51 -10.71 -16.67
C ASP A 73 13.61 -9.59 -16.10
N LEU A 74 14.10 -8.78 -15.13
CA LEU A 74 13.34 -7.63 -14.62
C LEU A 74 12.98 -6.67 -15.77
N SER A 75 11.83 -6.02 -15.67
CA SER A 75 11.48 -4.91 -16.55
C SER A 75 12.18 -3.61 -16.12
N ASP A 76 12.16 -2.59 -16.97
CA ASP A 76 12.61 -1.25 -16.59
C ASP A 76 11.73 -0.65 -15.49
N ASP A 77 10.46 -1.03 -15.43
CA ASP A 77 9.55 -0.59 -14.39
C ASP A 77 9.92 -1.16 -13.02
N ASP A 78 10.26 -2.46 -12.96
CA ASP A 78 10.76 -3.13 -11.75
C ASP A 78 12.05 -2.48 -11.26
N ARG A 79 13.00 -2.19 -12.18
CA ARG A 79 14.27 -1.53 -11.86
C ARG A 79 14.10 -0.07 -11.45
N GLY A 80 13.04 0.57 -11.92
CA GLY A 80 12.74 1.95 -11.59
C GLY A 80 12.09 2.13 -10.22
N LEU A 81 11.72 1.06 -9.50
CA LEU A 81 11.13 1.20 -8.17
C LEU A 81 12.13 1.89 -7.22
N ASP A 82 11.64 2.86 -6.45
CA ASP A 82 12.43 3.59 -5.48
C ASP A 82 11.69 3.66 -4.14
N THR A 83 12.39 4.14 -3.11
CA THR A 83 11.83 4.14 -1.76
C THR A 83 10.56 4.98 -1.63
N ASN A 84 10.24 5.92 -2.52
CA ASN A 84 8.95 6.63 -2.50
C ASN A 84 7.78 5.79 -3.01
N THR A 85 8.04 4.66 -3.64
CA THR A 85 7.02 3.77 -4.17
C THR A 85 6.41 2.90 -3.08
N PHE A 86 5.09 2.77 -3.09
CA PHE A 86 4.40 1.68 -2.41
C PHE A 86 3.71 0.78 -3.42
N LEU A 87 3.53 -0.47 -3.02
CA LEU A 87 2.83 -1.50 -3.75
C LEU A 87 1.39 -1.60 -3.22
N TYR A 88 0.46 -1.92 -4.11
CA TYR A 88 -0.96 -2.09 -3.80
C TYR A 88 -1.48 -3.35 -4.50
N SER A 89 -2.18 -4.21 -3.76
CA SER A 89 -2.77 -5.43 -4.29
C SER A 89 -4.02 -5.11 -5.11
N ILE A 90 -3.98 -5.45 -6.40
CA ILE A 90 -5.03 -5.15 -7.38
C ILE A 90 -5.76 -6.39 -7.91
N ASN A 91 -5.33 -7.61 -7.56
CA ASN A 91 -6.02 -8.85 -7.93
C ASN A 91 -6.19 -9.79 -6.74
N GLY A 92 -7.38 -10.42 -6.64
CA GLY A 92 -7.70 -11.32 -5.52
C GLY A 92 -8.05 -10.52 -4.27
N THR A 93 -7.17 -10.53 -3.27
CA THR A 93 -7.33 -9.74 -2.04
C THR A 93 -6.92 -8.29 -2.29
N ILE A 94 -7.89 -7.45 -2.62
CA ILE A 94 -7.68 -6.02 -2.89
C ILE A 94 -7.37 -5.28 -1.58
N GLY A 95 -6.43 -4.33 -1.64
CA GLY A 95 -6.18 -3.38 -0.53
C GLY A 95 -4.93 -3.64 0.30
N ASN A 96 -4.28 -4.79 0.15
CA ASN A 96 -2.99 -4.99 0.80
C ASN A 96 -1.94 -4.03 0.24
N MET A 97 -1.16 -3.41 1.13
CA MET A 97 -0.15 -2.43 0.78
C MET A 97 1.19 -2.75 1.42
N ALA A 98 2.26 -2.36 0.74
CA ALA A 98 3.61 -2.41 1.28
C ALA A 98 4.48 -1.28 0.74
N TRP A 99 5.39 -0.77 1.56
CA TRP A 99 6.47 0.08 1.06
C TRP A 99 7.51 -0.76 0.33
N TYR A 100 8.00 -0.24 -0.80
CA TYR A 100 9.23 -0.73 -1.39
C TYR A 100 10.42 -0.22 -0.57
N THR A 101 11.32 -1.12 -0.16
CA THR A 101 12.46 -0.78 0.71
C THR A 101 13.82 -1.07 0.07
N GLY A 102 13.85 -1.43 -1.21
CA GLY A 102 15.07 -1.70 -1.98
C GLY A 102 15.31 -3.18 -2.29
N GLU A 103 14.32 -4.03 -2.05
CA GLU A 103 14.37 -5.45 -2.37
C GLU A 103 14.55 -5.66 -3.88
N LYS A 104 15.31 -6.69 -4.29
CA LYS A 104 15.40 -7.04 -5.70
C LYS A 104 14.16 -7.84 -6.10
N ILE A 105 13.19 -7.19 -6.75
CA ILE A 105 11.88 -7.78 -7.01
C ILE A 105 11.46 -7.64 -8.46
N MET A 106 10.70 -8.61 -8.93
CA MET A 106 9.87 -8.51 -10.12
C MET A 106 8.41 -8.55 -9.66
N LEU A 107 7.62 -7.56 -10.05
CA LEU A 107 6.20 -7.56 -9.72
C LEU A 107 5.45 -8.52 -10.64
N GLY A 108 4.46 -9.21 -10.09
CA GLY A 108 3.41 -9.87 -10.87
C GLY A 108 2.21 -8.95 -11.08
N LYS A 109 1.35 -9.30 -12.04
CA LYS A 109 0.11 -8.57 -12.36
C LYS A 109 -0.76 -8.20 -11.14
N SER A 110 -0.70 -8.96 -10.05
CA SER A 110 -1.53 -8.70 -8.86
C SER A 110 -1.02 -7.56 -7.98
N ALA A 111 0.19 -7.06 -8.20
CA ALA A 111 0.77 -5.94 -7.46
C ALA A 111 0.96 -4.74 -8.39
N ALA A 112 0.27 -3.64 -8.07
CA ALA A 112 0.50 -2.35 -8.69
C ALA A 112 1.54 -1.55 -7.91
N TYR A 113 2.35 -0.76 -8.59
CA TYR A 113 3.25 0.22 -7.98
C TYR A 113 2.69 1.64 -8.16
N LEU A 114 2.79 2.44 -7.10
CA LEU A 114 2.36 3.84 -7.07
C LEU A 114 3.49 4.71 -6.52
N THR A 115 3.99 5.64 -7.32
CA THR A 115 5.07 6.56 -6.93
C THR A 115 4.54 8.00 -6.91
N PRO A 116 4.46 8.66 -5.74
CA PRO A 116 3.96 10.04 -5.62
C PRO A 116 4.79 11.05 -6.42
N LYS A 117 4.15 12.15 -6.86
CA LYS A 117 4.76 13.25 -7.62
C LYS A 117 4.50 14.61 -6.95
N ASN A 118 5.50 15.24 -6.35
CA ASN A 118 5.33 16.51 -5.63
C ASN A 118 4.27 16.47 -4.50
N PHE A 119 3.85 15.27 -4.09
CA PHE A 119 2.96 15.02 -2.94
C PHE A 119 3.76 14.38 -1.82
N HIS A 120 3.40 14.67 -0.58
CA HIS A 120 4.07 14.07 0.56
C HIS A 120 3.83 12.55 0.59
N ARG A 121 4.90 11.76 0.59
CA ARG A 121 4.86 10.30 0.45
C ARG A 121 3.91 9.61 1.44
N LEU A 122 4.01 9.93 2.73
CA LEU A 122 3.13 9.32 3.74
C LEU A 122 1.67 9.73 3.54
N PHE A 123 1.42 10.98 3.15
CA PHE A 123 0.06 11.42 2.84
C PHE A 123 -0.52 10.61 1.68
N SER A 124 0.23 10.45 0.58
CA SER A 124 -0.22 9.66 -0.57
C SER A 124 -0.54 8.21 -0.21
N TYR A 125 0.24 7.61 0.70
CA TYR A 125 -0.01 6.26 1.21
C TYR A 125 -1.33 6.16 2.01
N TYR A 126 -1.59 7.13 2.89
CA TYR A 126 -2.85 7.16 3.66
C TYR A 126 -4.05 7.62 2.84
N LEU A 127 -3.85 8.44 1.80
CA LEU A 127 -4.89 8.85 0.87
C LEU A 127 -5.53 7.64 0.18
N ILE A 128 -4.71 6.68 -0.27
CA ILE A 128 -5.19 5.45 -0.91
C ILE A 128 -6.05 4.59 0.04
N GLN A 129 -5.76 4.65 1.34
CA GLN A 129 -6.51 3.90 2.37
C GLN A 129 -7.79 4.61 2.81
N SER A 130 -8.02 5.85 2.36
CA SER A 130 -9.22 6.59 2.73
C SER A 130 -10.47 5.86 2.24
N GLU A 131 -11.53 5.90 3.04
CA GLU A 131 -12.79 5.22 2.73
C GLU A 131 -13.34 5.66 1.35
N SER A 132 -13.19 6.93 0.99
CA SER A 132 -13.66 7.42 -0.31
C SER A 132 -12.91 6.77 -1.48
N VAL A 133 -11.58 6.65 -1.40
CA VAL A 133 -10.77 6.01 -2.45
C VAL A 133 -11.03 4.51 -2.48
N PHE A 134 -11.03 3.88 -1.30
CA PHE A 134 -11.26 2.44 -1.19
C PHE A 134 -12.64 2.02 -1.71
N ASN A 135 -13.70 2.76 -1.36
CA ASN A 135 -15.05 2.51 -1.88
C ASN A 135 -15.14 2.76 -3.39
N HIS A 136 -14.46 3.77 -3.91
CA HIS A 136 -14.38 3.99 -5.36
C HIS A 136 -13.74 2.78 -6.06
N PHE A 137 -12.65 2.23 -5.50
CA PHE A 137 -12.03 1.03 -6.02
C PHE A 137 -12.97 -0.18 -5.98
N LEU A 138 -13.61 -0.44 -4.83
CA LEU A 138 -14.54 -1.57 -4.65
C LEU A 138 -15.71 -1.53 -5.64
N ASN A 139 -16.27 -0.35 -5.90
CA ASN A 139 -17.40 -0.17 -6.82
C ASN A 139 -17.02 -0.34 -8.29
N ASN A 140 -15.73 -0.29 -8.62
CA ASN A 140 -15.21 -0.39 -9.98
C ASN A 140 -14.35 -1.64 -10.20
N LEU A 141 -14.44 -2.63 -9.29
CA LEU A 141 -13.81 -3.93 -9.48
C LEU A 141 -14.47 -4.69 -10.63
N THR A 142 -13.65 -5.33 -11.45
CA THR A 142 -14.09 -6.24 -12.50
C THR A 142 -13.85 -7.69 -12.08
N GLY A 143 -14.47 -8.64 -12.81
CA GLY A 143 -14.36 -10.07 -12.51
C GLY A 143 -15.31 -10.56 -11.43
N THR A 144 -15.83 -11.77 -11.62
CA THR A 144 -16.77 -12.42 -10.70
C THR A 144 -16.04 -13.24 -9.65
N THR A 145 -15.25 -14.24 -10.08
CA THR A 145 -14.52 -15.15 -9.20
C THR A 145 -13.24 -14.52 -8.65
N ILE A 146 -12.48 -13.83 -9.51
CA ILE A 146 -11.28 -13.09 -9.13
C ILE A 146 -11.56 -11.62 -9.38
N ARG A 147 -11.63 -10.85 -8.30
CA ARG A 147 -11.77 -9.40 -8.37
C ARG A 147 -10.47 -8.79 -8.90
N ASN A 148 -10.60 -7.84 -9.83
CA ASN A 148 -9.50 -7.11 -10.43
C ASN A 148 -9.78 -5.60 -10.38
N LEU A 149 -8.84 -4.82 -9.85
CA LEU A 149 -8.84 -3.37 -9.91
C LEU A 149 -7.99 -2.92 -11.10
N GLY A 150 -8.62 -2.27 -12.09
CA GLY A 150 -7.90 -1.80 -13.27
C GLY A 150 -7.02 -0.57 -12.97
N LEU A 151 -5.84 -0.50 -13.61
CA LEU A 151 -4.95 0.66 -13.49
C LEU A 151 -5.61 1.97 -13.96
N LYS A 152 -6.49 1.90 -14.96
CA LYS A 152 -7.27 3.06 -15.41
C LYS A 152 -8.18 3.58 -14.28
N THR A 153 -8.89 2.68 -13.60
CA THR A 153 -9.71 3.04 -12.43
C THR A 153 -8.87 3.72 -11.35
N ILE A 154 -7.67 3.20 -11.06
CA ILE A 154 -6.76 3.83 -10.10
C ILE A 154 -6.42 5.25 -10.54
N ARG A 155 -5.98 5.44 -11.79
CA ARG A 155 -5.58 6.76 -12.31
C ARG A 155 -6.71 7.78 -12.27
N ASP A 156 -7.91 7.38 -12.65
CA ASP A 156 -9.06 8.28 -12.83
C ASP A 156 -9.85 8.50 -11.52
N THR A 157 -9.41 7.90 -10.41
CA THR A 157 -10.11 8.04 -9.12
C THR A 157 -10.03 9.49 -8.64
N PRO A 158 -11.19 10.16 -8.41
CA PRO A 158 -11.22 11.52 -7.92
C PRO A 158 -10.85 11.56 -6.43
N VAL A 159 -10.08 12.58 -6.04
CA VAL A 159 -9.65 12.83 -4.67
C VAL A 159 -9.68 14.33 -4.36
N VAL A 160 -9.78 14.64 -3.08
CA VAL A 160 -9.56 16.00 -2.55
C VAL A 160 -8.27 16.00 -1.76
N VAL A 161 -7.39 16.96 -2.02
CA VAL A 161 -6.06 17.02 -1.41
C VAL A 161 -5.75 18.39 -0.80
N PRO A 162 -5.12 18.44 0.39
CA PRO A 162 -4.68 19.69 0.99
C PRO A 162 -3.42 20.25 0.32
N GLY A 163 -3.01 21.45 0.73
CA GLY A 163 -1.68 21.99 0.43
C GLY A 163 -0.54 21.21 1.12
N ALA A 164 0.68 21.37 0.61
CA ALA A 164 1.84 20.55 0.98
C ALA A 164 2.12 20.47 2.50
N SER A 165 2.07 21.59 3.23
CA SER A 165 2.33 21.61 4.67
C SER A 165 1.30 20.82 5.48
N GLU A 166 0.03 20.82 5.05
CA GLU A 166 -1.02 20.03 5.70
C GLU A 166 -0.90 18.54 5.33
N GLN A 167 -0.46 18.22 4.10
CA GLN A 167 -0.15 16.83 3.72
C GLN A 167 0.93 16.22 4.61
N GLU A 168 2.02 16.95 4.88
CA GLU A 168 3.09 16.49 5.79
C GLU A 168 2.54 16.19 7.19
N GLY A 169 1.77 17.12 7.77
CA GLY A 169 1.15 16.95 9.09
C GLY A 169 0.21 15.74 9.16
N ILE A 170 -0.66 15.56 8.14
CA ILE A 170 -1.55 14.39 8.04
C ILE A 170 -0.74 13.10 7.93
N GLY A 171 0.25 13.06 7.04
CA GLY A 171 1.09 11.88 6.82
C GLY A 171 1.82 11.44 8.08
N HIS A 172 2.42 12.38 8.82
CA HIS A 172 3.13 12.08 10.07
C HIS A 172 2.18 11.63 11.18
N PHE A 173 1.00 12.24 11.27
CA PHE A 173 0.01 11.88 12.27
C PHE A 173 -0.47 10.44 12.13
N PHE A 174 -0.85 10.02 10.92
CA PHE A 174 -1.29 8.63 10.70
C PHE A 174 -0.14 7.64 10.85
N LYS A 175 1.09 8.03 10.46
CA LYS A 175 2.28 7.20 10.74
C LYS A 175 2.50 6.96 12.22
N LEU A 176 2.36 8.00 13.04
CA LEU A 176 2.45 7.89 14.49
C LEU A 176 1.36 6.97 15.06
N LEU A 177 0.14 7.03 14.54
CA LEU A 177 -0.95 6.14 14.95
C LEU A 177 -0.63 4.69 14.63
N ASP A 178 -0.19 4.39 13.41
CA ASP A 178 0.19 3.02 13.02
C ASP A 178 1.34 2.49 13.88
N ASP A 179 2.39 3.30 14.10
CA ASP A 179 3.52 2.92 14.96
C ASP A 179 3.06 2.61 16.38
N THR A 180 2.14 3.41 16.91
CA THR A 180 1.55 3.21 18.24
C THR A 180 0.74 1.91 18.29
N ILE A 181 -0.08 1.64 17.27
CA ILE A 181 -0.86 0.40 17.17
C ILE A 181 0.06 -0.81 17.11
N THR A 182 1.09 -0.79 16.26
CA THR A 182 2.09 -1.86 16.15
C THR A 182 2.79 -2.11 17.48
N LEU A 183 3.20 -1.06 18.19
CA LEU A 183 3.83 -1.18 19.50
C LEU A 183 2.91 -1.86 20.53
N GLN A 184 1.62 -1.48 20.56
CA GLN A 184 0.66 -2.10 21.49
C GLN A 184 0.36 -3.56 21.13
N GLN A 185 0.28 -3.91 19.85
CA GLN A 185 0.10 -5.30 19.41
C GLN A 185 1.28 -6.18 19.84
N GLN A 186 2.51 -5.68 19.73
CA GLN A 186 3.70 -6.39 20.22
C GLN A 186 3.65 -6.59 21.74
N LYS A 187 3.21 -5.59 22.51
CA LYS A 187 3.03 -5.70 23.96
C LYS A 187 1.98 -6.74 24.32
N LEU A 188 0.83 -6.74 23.62
CA LEU A 188 -0.23 -7.73 23.81
C LEU A 188 0.30 -9.16 23.56
N LYS A 189 1.03 -9.39 22.47
CA LYS A 189 1.63 -10.69 22.16
C LYS A 189 2.59 -11.17 23.25
N LYS A 190 3.41 -10.27 23.80
CA LYS A 190 4.31 -10.60 24.93
C LYS A 190 3.52 -11.01 26.17
N LEU A 191 2.47 -10.28 26.53
CA LEU A 191 1.63 -10.61 27.69
C LEU A 191 0.88 -11.94 27.50
N GLN A 192 0.42 -12.24 26.29
CA GLN A 192 -0.19 -13.54 25.98
C GLN A 192 0.81 -14.69 26.15
N ASN A 193 2.07 -14.53 25.73
CA ASN A 193 3.12 -15.53 25.94
C ASN A 193 3.44 -15.72 27.42
N VAL A 194 3.53 -14.64 28.21
CA VAL A 194 3.71 -14.71 29.67
C VAL A 194 2.55 -15.46 30.31
N LYS A 195 1.30 -15.08 29.99
CA LYS A 195 0.11 -15.78 30.47
C LYS A 195 0.16 -17.28 30.14
N LYS A 196 0.48 -17.63 28.90
CA LYS A 196 0.59 -19.04 28.46
C LYS A 196 1.62 -19.79 29.31
N SER A 197 2.82 -19.23 29.46
CA SER A 197 3.89 -19.85 30.25
C SER A 197 3.53 -19.97 31.74
N MET A 198 2.84 -18.98 32.32
CA MET A 198 2.36 -19.05 33.70
C MET A 198 1.32 -20.15 33.88
N LEU A 199 0.34 -20.25 32.97
CA LEU A 199 -0.70 -21.28 33.02
C LEU A 199 -0.09 -22.68 32.87
N GLU A 200 0.84 -22.86 31.94
CA GLU A 200 1.61 -24.11 31.82
C GLU A 200 2.31 -24.43 33.15
N LYS A 201 3.06 -23.50 33.74
CA LYS A 201 3.78 -23.77 35.00
C LYS A 201 2.90 -23.95 36.23
N MET A 202 1.67 -23.43 36.22
CA MET A 202 0.76 -23.50 37.37
C MET A 202 -0.13 -24.74 37.36
N PHE A 203 -0.41 -25.31 36.19
CA PHE A 203 -1.35 -26.42 36.01
C PHE A 203 -0.75 -27.63 35.27
N ILE A 204 0.58 -27.68 35.18
CA ILE A 204 1.37 -28.90 34.91
C ILE A 204 1.82 -29.50 36.23
#